data_AF-A0A3D4ADV9-F1
#
_entry.id   AF-A0A3D4ADV9-F1
#
_cell.length_a   1.000
_cell.length_b   1.000
_cell.length_c   1.000
_cell.angle_alpha   90.00
_cell.angle_beta   90.00
_cell.angle_gamma   90.00
#
_symmetry.space_group_name_H-M   'P 1'
#
loop_
_entity.id
_entity.type
_entity.pdbx_description
1 polymer ?
#
loop_
_entity_poly.entity_id
_entity_poly.type
_entity_poly.pdbx_seq_one_letter_code
_entity_poly.pdbx_strand_id
1 'polypeptide(L)' 'MNPPHTPAVIVSTITDIISKQLQINMHSIHVGSKEGMFEGAIELEVFDTNQLEELMNKINAASPLIKVSREDAQQLVK' A
#
# COMPACT_ATOMS: atom_id res chain seq x y z
N MET A 1 9.68 -24.66 3.47
CA MET A 1 10.26 -23.30 3.49
C MET A 1 9.42 -22.48 2.53
N ASN A 2 8.50 -21.65 3.01
CA ASN A 2 7.77 -20.74 2.12
C ASN A 2 8.80 -19.78 1.50
N PRO A 3 8.74 -19.51 0.17
CA PRO A 3 9.64 -18.53 -0.41
C PRO A 3 9.43 -17.19 0.33
N PRO A 4 10.51 -16.48 0.69
CA PRO A 4 10.36 -15.14 1.25
C PRO A 4 9.55 -14.32 0.26
N HIS A 5 8.43 -13.76 0.70
CA HIS A 5 7.67 -12.81 -0.13
C HIS A 5 8.61 -11.66 -0.47
N THR A 6 9.12 -11.62 -1.69
CA THR A 6 10.08 -10.61 -2.10
C THR A 6 9.41 -9.24 -2.10
N PRO A 7 10.05 -8.19 -1.53
CA PRO A 7 9.45 -6.86 -1.42
C PRO A 7 9.09 -6.30 -2.79
N ALA A 8 9.90 -6.61 -3.82
CA ALA A 8 9.63 -6.21 -5.19
C ALA A 8 8.25 -6.66 -5.70
N VAL A 9 7.81 -7.89 -5.33
CA VAL A 9 6.52 -8.45 -5.76
C VAL A 9 5.36 -7.79 -5.02
N ILE A 10 5.54 -7.49 -3.73
CA ILE A 10 4.52 -6.81 -2.93
C ILE A 10 4.31 -5.39 -3.47
N VAL A 11 5.40 -4.65 -3.68
CA VAL A 11 5.36 -3.28 -4.20
C VAL A 11 4.75 -3.24 -5.59
N SER A 12 5.13 -4.14 -6.50
CA SER A 12 4.56 -4.17 -7.85
C SER A 12 3.07 -4.49 -7.84
N THR A 13 2.62 -5.39 -6.96
CA THR A 13 1.20 -5.74 -6.82
C THR A 13 0.39 -4.54 -6.34
N ILE A 14 0.87 -3.84 -5.30
CA ILE A 14 0.18 -2.67 -4.76
C ILE A 14 0.16 -1.54 -5.80
N THR A 15 1.31 -1.28 -6.45
CA THR A 15 1.43 -0.25 -7.51
C THR A 15 0.48 -0.53 -8.67
N ASP A 16 0.33 -1.81 -9.07
CA ASP A 16 -0.59 -2.23 -10.12
C ASP A 16 -2.06 -2.01 -9.74
N ILE A 17 -2.45 -2.34 -8.50
CA ILE A 17 -3.81 -2.12 -8.01
C ILE A 17 -4.15 -0.62 -8.04
N ILE A 18 -3.26 0.23 -7.53
CA ILE A 18 -3.48 1.69 -7.48
C ILE A 18 -3.58 2.26 -8.90
N SER A 19 -2.62 1.91 -9.76
CA SER A 19 -2.49 2.53 -11.09
C SER A 19 -3.58 2.08 -12.07
N LYS A 20 -3.97 0.79 -12.04
CA LYS A 20 -4.88 0.23 -13.05
C LYS A 20 -6.35 0.40 -12.70
N GLN A 21 -6.70 0.52 -11.43
CA GLN A 21 -8.09 0.34 -11.00
C GLN A 21 -8.76 1.61 -10.49
N LEU A 22 -8.01 2.60 -10.04
CA LEU A 22 -8.60 3.73 -9.31
C LEU A 22 -8.21 5.10 -9.86
N GLN A 23 -7.30 5.19 -10.84
CA GLN A 23 -6.80 6.46 -11.39
C GLN A 23 -6.35 7.45 -10.29
N ILE A 24 -5.86 6.92 -9.17
CA ILE A 24 -5.38 7.70 -8.03
C ILE A 24 -3.97 8.16 -8.32
N ASN A 25 -3.69 9.44 -8.05
CA ASN A 25 -2.35 10.00 -8.16
C ASN A 25 -1.55 9.65 -6.89
N MET A 26 -0.44 8.92 -7.07
CA MET A 26 0.50 8.64 -5.99
C MET A 26 1.54 9.76 -5.91
N HIS A 27 1.87 10.19 -4.70
CA HIS A 27 2.92 11.18 -4.44
C HIS A 27 4.25 10.52 -4.07
N SER A 28 4.20 9.52 -3.18
CA SER A 28 5.41 8.85 -2.69
C SER A 28 5.12 7.40 -2.31
N ILE A 29 6.14 6.56 -2.45
CA ILE A 29 6.12 5.16 -1.98
C ILE A 29 7.40 4.94 -1.19
N HIS A 30 7.24 4.63 0.10
CA HIS A 30 8.32 4.31 1.02
C HIS A 30 8.24 2.83 1.34
N VAL A 31 9.32 2.08 1.13
CA VAL A 31 9.35 0.63 1.38
C VAL A 31 10.65 0.28 2.09
N GLY A 32 10.53 -0.41 3.21
CA GLY A 32 11.63 -0.89 4.01
C GLY A 32 11.44 -2.34 4.43
N SER A 33 12.50 -2.91 5.02
CA SER A 33 12.42 -4.19 5.69
C SER A 33 12.98 -4.04 7.09
N LYS A 34 12.25 -4.58 8.07
CA LYS A 34 12.64 -4.61 9.46
C LYS A 34 12.46 -6.03 9.98
N GLU A 35 13.55 -6.64 10.42
CA GLU A 35 13.55 -7.97 11.06
C GLU A 35 12.86 -9.07 10.22
N GLY A 36 12.98 -9.00 8.89
CA GLY A 36 12.36 -9.96 7.97
C GLY A 36 10.87 -9.72 7.68
N MET A 37 10.28 -8.68 8.27
CA MET A 37 8.99 -8.12 7.87
C MET A 37 9.21 -6.98 6.87
N PHE A 38 8.32 -6.88 5.89
CA PHE A 38 8.29 -5.75 4.96
C PHE A 38 7.24 -4.76 5.42
N GLU A 39 7.64 -3.49 5.47
CA GLU A 39 6.79 -2.37 5.87
C GLU A 39 6.92 -1.26 4.83
N GLY A 40 5.86 -0.50 4.62
CA GLY A 40 5.88 0.61 3.70
C GLY A 40 4.72 1.55 3.88
N ALA A 41 4.88 2.76 3.35
CA ALA A 41 3.86 3.80 3.33
C ALA A 41 3.69 4.30 1.89
N ILE A 42 2.46 4.60 1.51
CA ILE A 42 2.12 5.15 0.20
C ILE A 42 1.33 6.41 0.46
N GLU A 43 1.87 7.54 0.03
CA GLU A 43 1.13 8.80 0.02
C GLU A 43 0.45 8.98 -1.32
N LEU A 44 -0.83 9.32 -1.27
CA LEU A 44 -1.69 9.46 -2.43
C LEU A 44 -2.70 10.58 -2.19
N GLU A 45 -3.18 11.18 -3.26
CA GLU A 45 -4.26 12.17 -3.24
C GLU A 45 -5.53 11.55 -3.83
N VAL A 46 -6.61 11.62 -3.07
CA VAL A 46 -7.93 11.09 -3.45
C VAL A 46 -8.95 12.21 -3.47
N PHE A 47 -9.85 12.14 -4.44
CA PHE A 47 -10.99 13.07 -4.54
C PHE A 47 -12.11 12.71 -3.55
N ASP A 48 -12.27 11.42 -3.23
CA ASP A 48 -13.29 10.89 -2.33
C ASP A 48 -12.68 9.75 -1.47
N THR A 49 -12.97 9.77 -0.17
CA THR A 49 -12.58 8.72 0.77
C THR A 49 -13.13 7.33 0.40
N ASN A 50 -14.22 7.25 -0.37
CA ASN A 50 -14.74 5.99 -0.89
C ASN A 50 -13.73 5.27 -1.81
N GLN A 51 -12.96 6.02 -2.60
CA GLN A 51 -11.92 5.46 -3.48
C GLN A 51 -10.78 4.85 -2.66
N LEU A 52 -10.44 5.49 -1.55
CA LEU A 52 -9.43 4.99 -0.61
C LEU A 52 -9.91 3.71 0.09
N GLU A 53 -11.17 3.65 0.48
CA GLU A 53 -11.74 2.45 1.09
C GLU A 53 -11.76 1.27 0.10
N GLU A 54 -12.14 1.52 -1.15
CA GLU A 54 -12.06 0.53 -2.22
C GLU A 54 -10.61 0.04 -2.44
N LEU A 55 -9.64 0.96 -2.46
CA LEU A 55 -8.21 0.60 -2.55
C LEU A 55 -7.78 -0.32 -1.42
N MET A 56 -8.07 0.05 -0.17
CA MET A 56 -7.69 -0.72 1.01
C MET A 56 -8.31 -2.13 0.99
N ASN A 57 -9.58 -2.24 0.60
CA ASN A 57 -10.27 -3.53 0.48
C ASN A 57 -9.61 -4.43 -0.57
N LYS A 58 -9.19 -3.88 -1.71
CA LYS A 58 -8.50 -4.64 -2.76
C LYS A 58 -7.09 -5.07 -2.35
N ILE A 59 -6.34 -4.22 -1.65
CA ILE A 59 -5.02 -4.58 -1.11
C ILE A 59 -5.15 -5.72 -0.09
N ASN A 60 -6.11 -5.65 0.84
CA ASN A 60 -6.38 -6.73 1.80
C ASN A 60 -6.81 -8.03 1.11
N ALA A 61 -7.60 -7.95 0.03
CA ALA A 61 -8.03 -9.12 -0.73
C ALA A 61 -6.90 -9.76 -1.55
N ALA A 62 -5.86 -9.01 -1.93
CA ALA A 62 -4.76 -9.50 -2.73
C ALA A 62 -3.87 -10.50 -1.96
N SER A 63 -3.75 -10.37 -0.64
CA SER A 63 -3.05 -11.33 0.20
C SER A 63 -3.48 -11.23 1.66
N PRO A 64 -3.83 -12.35 2.32
CA PRO A 64 -4.17 -12.36 3.74
C PRO A 64 -2.98 -12.06 4.66
N LEU A 65 -1.76 -12.02 4.11
CA LEU A 65 -0.53 -11.72 4.84
C LEU A 65 -0.21 -10.22 4.86
N ILE A 66 -0.91 -9.41 4.06
CA ILE A 66 -0.73 -7.97 4.02
C ILE A 66 -1.74 -7.34 4.98
N LYS A 67 -1.27 -6.39 5.79
CA LYS A 67 -2.12 -5.49 6.57
C LYS A 67 -1.97 -4.09 6.02
N VAL A 68 -3.09 -3.43 5.75
CA VAL A 68 -3.12 -2.03 5.31
C VAL A 68 -3.92 -1.20 6.30
N SER A 69 -3.42 0.00 6.61
CA SER A 69 -4.10 0.99 7.42
C SER A 69 -4.01 2.35 6.74
N ARG A 70 -5.06 3.16 6.92
CA ARG A 70 -5.07 4.56 6.51
C ARG A 70 -4.35 5.40 7.55
N GLU A 71 -3.46 6.28 7.10
CA GLU A 71 -2.91 7.38 7.88
C GLU A 71 -3.24 8.69 7.18
N ASP A 72 -3.78 9.67 7.91
CA ASP A 72 -4.03 10.99 7.35
C ASP A 72 -2.71 11.79 7.32
N ALA A 73 -2.42 12.46 6.20
CA ALA A 73 -1.16 13.16 5.93
C ALA A 73 -0.75 14.21 7.00
N GLN A 74 -1.67 14.60 7.90
CA GLN A 74 -1.41 15.54 8.99
C GLN A 74 -0.64 14.96 10.18
N GLN A 75 -0.30 13.67 10.19
CA GLN A 75 0.40 13.02 11.32
C GLN A 75 1.91 12.77 11.13
N LEU A 76 2.49 13.06 9.95
CA LEU A 76 3.94 13.03 9.74
C LEU A 76 4.59 14.35 10.20
N VAL A 77 4.43 14.65 11.50
CA VAL A 77 5.24 15.67 12.20
C VAL A 77 5.84 15.00 13.43
N LYS A 78 6.96 14.30 13.25
CA LYS A 78 7.87 13.94 14.32
C LYS A 78 9.30 14.15 13.88
#